data_AF-A0A3D5JPV2-F1
#
_entry.id   AF-A0A3D5JPV2-F1
#
_cell.length_a   1.000
_cell.length_b   1.000
_cell.length_c   1.000
_cell.angle_alpha   90.00
_cell.angle_beta   90.00
_cell.angle_gamma   90.00
#
_symmetry.space_group_name_H-M   'P 1'
#
loop_
_entity.id
_entity.type
_entity.pdbx_description
1 polymer ?
#
loop_
_entity_poly.entity_id
_entity_poly.type
_entity_poly.pdbx_seq_one_letter_code
_entity_poly.pdbx_strand_id
1 'polypeptide(L)'
;LLQAAAARVAPGGRLVIRTTLADNSGRDRTTRITDMLAHLVGWMGTRPRHYPDAASVRAPLEAAGLQLQMTPLYGNTPFNNWLVCAQRSGT
;
A
#
# COMPACT_ATOMS: atom_id res chain seq x y z
N LEU A 1 -2.88 -8.66 -10.32
CA LEU A 1 -1.48 -8.85 -9.85
C LEU A 1 -1.41 -9.43 -8.44
N LEU A 2 -1.94 -8.77 -7.41
CA LEU A 2 -1.80 -9.19 -6.01
C LEU A 2 -2.29 -10.61 -5.73
N GLN A 3 -3.46 -10.98 -6.24
CA GLN A 3 -3.99 -12.35 -6.11
C GLN A 3 -3.03 -13.40 -6.70
N ALA A 4 -2.47 -13.12 -7.87
CA ALA A 4 -1.54 -14.02 -8.53
C ALA A 4 -0.21 -14.14 -7.77
N ALA A 5 0.27 -13.05 -7.15
CA ALA A 5 1.44 -13.08 -6.27
C ALA A 5 1.15 -13.88 -4.99
N ALA A 6 -0.01 -13.66 -4.36
CA ALA A 6 -0.43 -14.33 -3.14
C ALA A 6 -0.59 -15.86 -3.31
N ALA A 7 -1.10 -16.28 -4.47
CA ALA A 7 -1.24 -17.69 -4.83
C ALA A 7 0.11 -18.42 -4.96
N ARG A 8 1.20 -17.69 -5.21
CA ARG A 8 2.56 -18.25 -5.36
C ARG A 8 3.37 -18.24 -4.06
N VAL A 9 2.81 -17.74 -2.96
CA VAL A 9 3.47 -17.80 -1.65
C VAL A 9 3.40 -19.23 -1.14
N ALA A 10 4.56 -19.90 -1.08
CA ALA A 10 4.68 -21.26 -0.54
C ALA A 10 4.26 -21.33 0.95
N PRO A 11 3.89 -22.51 1.47
CA PRO A 11 3.70 -22.71 2.90
C PRO A 11 4.91 -22.21 3.71
N GLY A 12 4.67 -21.48 4.80
CA GLY A 12 5.71 -20.81 5.59
C GLY A 12 6.36 -19.58 4.92
N GLY A 13 6.05 -19.31 3.66
CA GLY A 13 6.61 -18.21 2.87
C GLY A 13 6.00 -16.84 3.20
N ARG A 14 6.65 -15.79 2.71
CA ARG A 14 6.24 -14.38 2.89
C ARG A 14 6.31 -13.60 1.59
N LEU A 15 5.27 -12.81 1.33
CA LEU A 15 5.24 -11.76 0.31
C LEU A 15 5.47 -10.40 0.99
N VAL A 16 6.44 -9.64 0.48
CA VAL A 16 6.77 -8.30 0.98
C VAL A 16 6.54 -7.28 -0.12
N ILE A 17 5.76 -6.25 0.17
CA ILE A 17 5.42 -5.18 -0.78
C ILE A 17 5.73 -3.84 -0.11
N ARG A 18 6.46 -2.98 -0.81
CA ARG A 18 6.58 -1.56 -0.48
C ARG A 18 5.69 -0.78 -1.43
N THR A 19 4.73 -0.03 -0.90
CA THR A 19 3.84 0.81 -1.72
C THR A 19 3.46 2.08 -0.97
N THR A 20 3.11 3.13 -1.72
CA THR A 20 2.35 4.23 -1.16
C THR A 20 0.88 3.82 -1.03
N LEU A 21 0.20 4.25 0.03
CA LEU A 21 -1.23 4.01 0.22
C LEU A 21 -1.99 5.34 0.19
N ALA A 22 -3.17 5.33 -0.43
CA ALA A 22 -4.15 6.38 -0.23
C ALA A 22 -4.80 6.17 1.15
N ASP A 23 -4.65 7.14 2.04
CA ASP A 23 -5.37 7.11 3.32
C ASP A 23 -6.80 7.60 3.10
N ASN A 24 -7.70 6.68 2.72
CA ASN A 24 -9.14 6.91 2.55
C ASN A 24 -9.89 6.77 3.89
N SER A 25 -9.35 7.38 4.95
CA SER A 25 -10.14 7.67 6.14
C SER A 25 -11.33 8.55 5.71
N GLY A 26 -12.56 8.06 5.90
CA GLY A 26 -13.83 8.62 5.43
C GLY A 26 -14.21 10.00 6.01
N ARG A 27 -13.32 10.99 5.87
CA ARG A 27 -13.59 12.39 6.13
C ARG A 27 -13.20 13.18 4.89
N ASP A 28 -14.21 13.77 4.29
CA ASP A 28 -14.29 14.63 3.11
C ASP A 28 -13.32 15.85 3.03
N ARG A 29 -12.07 15.74 3.51
CA ARG A 29 -11.15 16.88 3.69
C ARG A 29 -9.75 16.70 3.10
N THR A 30 -9.50 15.60 2.41
CA THR A 30 -8.21 15.28 1.77
C THR A 30 -8.18 15.59 0.28
N THR A 31 -9.23 16.22 -0.26
CA THR A 31 -9.15 17.00 -1.52
C THR A 31 -8.04 18.07 -1.45
N ARG A 32 -7.55 18.41 -0.25
CA ARG A 32 -6.49 19.41 0.01
C ARG A 32 -5.05 18.87 -0.03
N ILE A 33 -4.81 17.57 0.09
CA ILE A 33 -3.43 17.01 -0.01
C ILE A 33 -2.97 16.98 -1.47
N THR A 34 -3.91 16.84 -2.41
CA THR A 34 -3.64 16.79 -3.85
C THR A 34 -3.15 18.12 -4.42
N ASP A 35 -3.62 19.26 -3.90
CA ASP A 35 -3.16 20.60 -4.34
C ASP A 35 -1.82 21.00 -3.70
N MET A 36 -1.57 20.60 -2.46
CA MET A 36 -0.34 20.97 -1.74
C MET A 36 0.90 20.18 -2.24
N LEU A 37 0.69 18.98 -2.79
CA LEU A 37 1.72 18.17 -3.45
C LEU A 37 2.10 18.68 -4.86
N ALA A 38 1.22 19.44 -5.53
CA ALA A 38 1.52 20.05 -6.83
C ALA A 38 2.40 21.32 -6.69
N HIS A 39 2.34 22.01 -5.55
CA HIS A 39 2.98 23.30 -5.33
C HIS A 39 4.40 23.22 -4.76
N LEU A 40 4.77 22.13 -4.08
CA LEU A 40 6.03 22.10 -3.32
C LEU A 40 7.27 21.67 -4.12
N VAL A 41 7.13 20.95 -5.23
CA VAL A 41 8.30 20.26 -5.80
C VAL A 41 8.65 20.67 -7.23
N GLY A 42 7.73 21.03 -8.13
CA GLY A 42 8.12 21.36 -9.51
C GLY A 42 8.95 20.26 -10.23
N TRP A 43 8.93 19.01 -9.74
CA TRP A 43 9.95 17.98 -10.03
C TRP A 43 9.36 16.67 -10.58
N MET A 44 8.08 16.61 -10.94
CA MET A 44 7.53 15.40 -11.56
C MET A 44 6.72 15.70 -12.82
N GLY A 45 7.26 15.27 -13.96
CA GLY A 45 6.61 15.30 -15.27
C GLY A 45 5.47 14.29 -15.45
N THR A 46 5.18 13.44 -14.46
CA THR A 46 4.04 12.50 -14.52
C THR A 46 3.39 12.32 -13.16
N ARG A 47 2.09 12.64 -13.11
CA ARG A 47 1.23 12.46 -11.94
C ARG A 47 1.11 10.97 -11.59
N PRO A 48 1.25 10.57 -10.31
CA PRO A 48 0.94 9.21 -9.87
C PRO A 48 -0.53 8.91 -10.15
N ARG A 49 -0.78 7.94 -11.04
CA ARG A 49 -2.08 7.70 -11.66
C ARG A 49 -3.03 6.86 -10.80
N HIS A 50 -2.49 6.09 -9.87
CA HIS A 50 -3.26 5.24 -8.96
C HIS A 50 -2.53 5.08 -7.61
N TYR A 51 -3.11 5.63 -6.54
CA TYR A 51 -2.75 5.26 -5.18
C TYR A 51 -3.73 4.18 -4.72
N PRO A 52 -3.29 2.94 -4.49
CA PRO A 52 -4.16 1.93 -3.94
C PRO A 52 -4.54 2.32 -2.50
N ASP A 53 -5.82 2.25 -2.16
CA ASP A 53 -6.23 2.32 -0.76
C ASP A 53 -5.80 1.04 -0.03
N ALA A 54 -5.68 1.11 1.30
CA ALA A 54 -5.22 -0.03 2.10
C ALA A 54 -6.12 -1.27 1.94
N ALA A 55 -7.43 -1.09 1.70
CA ALA A 55 -8.36 -2.20 1.55
C ALA A 55 -8.15 -2.94 0.22
N SER A 56 -7.85 -2.22 -0.86
CA SER A 56 -7.56 -2.78 -2.18
C SER A 56 -6.29 -3.65 -2.20
N VAL A 57 -5.34 -3.38 -1.29
CA VAL A 57 -4.15 -4.21 -1.08
C VAL A 57 -4.46 -5.38 -0.15
N ARG A 58 -5.17 -5.12 0.94
CA ARG A 58 -5.47 -6.11 1.99
C ARG A 58 -6.39 -7.23 1.49
N ALA A 59 -7.52 -6.87 0.90
CA ALA A 59 -8.56 -7.81 0.50
C ALA A 59 -8.08 -8.99 -0.36
N PRO A 60 -7.32 -8.79 -1.47
CA PRO A 60 -6.87 -9.92 -2.28
C PRO A 60 -5.82 -10.80 -1.59
N LEU A 61 -5.07 -10.28 -0.62
CA LEU A 61 -4.06 -11.04 0.12
C LEU A 61 -4.70 -11.86 1.24
N GLU A 62 -5.64 -11.28 1.99
CA GLU A 62 -6.42 -11.99 3.01
C GLU A 62 -7.32 -13.06 2.38
N ALA A 63 -7.96 -12.77 1.25
CA ALA A 63 -8.75 -13.76 0.50
C ALA A 63 -7.92 -14.97 0.02
N ALA A 64 -6.58 -14.82 -0.11
CA ALA A 64 -5.66 -15.91 -0.42
C ALA A 64 -5.16 -16.67 0.83
N GLY A 65 -5.73 -16.38 2.00
CA GLY A 65 -5.40 -16.98 3.29
C GLY A 65 -4.07 -16.50 3.87
N LEU A 66 -3.56 -15.34 3.44
CA LEU A 66 -2.34 -14.77 4.01
C LEU A 66 -2.67 -13.93 5.25
N GLN A 67 -1.82 -14.02 6.26
CA GLN A 67 -1.84 -13.16 7.44
C GLN A 67 -1.06 -11.89 7.15
N LEU A 68 -1.68 -10.72 7.31
CA LEU A 68 -1.08 -9.43 6.94
C LEU A 68 -0.62 -8.61 8.14
N GLN A 69 0.53 -7.97 7.95
CA GLN A 69 0.99 -6.87 8.77
C GLN A 69 1.32 -5.68 7.86
N MET A 70 0.78 -4.51 8.16
CA MET A 70 1.03 -3.28 7.43
C MET A 70 1.66 -2.27 8.39
N THR A 71 2.88 -1.82 8.11
CA THR A 71 3.60 -0.86 8.95
C THR A 71 3.99 0.38 8.15
N PRO A 72 3.89 1.58 8.76
CA PRO A 72 4.32 2.81 8.10
C PRO A 72 5.85 2.84 7.93
N LEU A 73 6.31 3.28 6.77
CA LEU A 73 7.73 3.51 6.43
C LEU A 73 8.03 4.99 6.14
N TYR A 74 7.10 5.89 6.46
CA TYR A 74 7.26 7.30 6.14
C TYR A 74 8.21 8.05 7.08
N GLY A 75 8.50 7.55 8.29
CA GLY A 75 9.40 8.24 9.23
C GLY A 75 9.10 9.74 9.32
N ASN A 76 10.09 10.58 9.03
CA ASN A 76 9.96 12.05 8.90
C ASN A 76 9.82 12.54 7.44
N THR A 77 9.64 11.63 6.48
CA THR A 77 9.51 11.95 5.05
C THR A 77 8.04 12.15 4.65
N PRO A 78 7.76 13.01 3.66
CA PRO A 78 6.38 13.29 3.22
C PRO A 78 5.76 12.16 2.39
N PHE A 79 6.52 11.09 2.09
CA PHE A 79 6.04 9.99 1.26
C PHE A 79 5.34 8.97 2.16
N ASN A 80 4.02 8.82 2.00
CA ASN A 80 3.20 7.84 2.72
C ASN A 80 3.48 6.39 2.28
N ASN A 81 4.73 5.95 2.42
CA ASN A 81 5.17 4.59 2.13
C ASN A 81 4.76 3.66 3.26
N TRP A 82 4.33 2.46 2.89
CA TRP A 82 3.98 1.38 3.78
C TRP A 82 4.75 0.12 3.40
N LEU A 83 5.14 -0.63 4.42
CA LEU A 83 5.59 -2.01 4.29
C LEU A 83 4.39 -2.92 4.53
N VAL A 84 4.10 -3.77 3.56
CA VAL A 84 3.09 -4.82 3.68
C VAL A 84 3.80 -6.16 3.68
N CYS A 85 3.67 -6.88 4.79
CA CYS A 85 4.16 -8.24 4.95
C CYS A 85 2.97 -9.18 5.00
N ALA A 86 2.85 -10.10 4.05
CA ALA A 86 1.81 -11.11 4.01
C ALA A 86 2.43 -12.50 4.12
N GLN A 87 2.07 -13.27 5.15
CA GLN A 87 2.68 -14.55 5.46
C GLN A 87 1.68 -15.69 5.30
N ARG A 88 2.14 -16.82 4.73
CA ARG A 88 1.39 -18.07 4.74
C ARG A 88 1.86 -18.90 5.93
N SER A 89 0.92 -19.45 6.68
CA SER A 89 1.24 -20.41 7.74
C SER A 89 2.03 -21.58 7.16
N GLY A 90 3.04 -22.05 7.91
CA GLY A 90 3.69 -23.33 7.63
C GLY A 90 2.85 -24.45 8.25
N THR A 91 2.64 -25.52 7.50
CA THR A 91 2.22 -26.82 8.05
C THR A 91 3.41 -27.54 8.63
#